data_AF-A0A8T6WAF4-F1
#
_entry.id   AF-A0A8T6WAF4-F1
#
_cell.length_a   1.000
_cell.length_b   1.000
_cell.length_c   1.000
_cell.angle_alpha   90.00
_cell.angle_beta   90.00
_cell.angle_gamma   90.00
#
_symmetry.space_group_name_H-M   'P 1'
#
loop_
_entity.id
_entity.type
_entity.pdbx_description
1 polymer ?
#
loop_
_entity_poly.entity_id
_entity_poly.type
_entity_poly.pdbx_seq_one_letter_code
_entity_poly.pdbx_strand_id
1 'polypeptide(L)'
;CTVTGNISVIRKEHFRSMKNGAIVSNSGHFNVELDLDGLKSISKKKRVVREYVDEYTLKNGKKINVLGDGRLINLAAAEGHPS
;
A
#
# COMPACT_ATOMS: atom_id res chain seq x y z
N CYS A 1 -0.18 1.58 -8.23
CA CYS A 1 -1.31 0.64 -8.27
C CYS A 1 -0.81 -0.64 -8.91
N THR A 2 -1.01 -1.81 -8.29
CA THR A 2 -0.67 -3.13 -8.86
C THR A 2 -1.97 -3.85 -9.28
N VAL A 3 -1.89 -4.62 -10.38
CA VAL A 3 -3.03 -5.32 -11.02
C VAL A 3 -2.60 -6.69 -11.56
N THR A 4 -1.72 -7.38 -10.85
CA THR A 4 -0.93 -8.48 -11.44
C THR A 4 -1.41 -9.88 -11.06
N GLY A 5 -2.13 -10.03 -9.95
CA GLY A 5 -2.45 -11.33 -9.35
C GLY A 5 -1.23 -12.08 -8.81
N ASN A 6 -0.07 -11.42 -8.68
CA ASN A 6 1.21 -12.04 -8.34
C ASN A 6 1.75 -11.55 -6.99
N ILE A 7 2.60 -12.34 -6.35
CA ILE A 7 3.13 -12.05 -5.02
C ILE A 7 4.32 -11.08 -5.09
N SER A 8 4.37 -10.15 -4.13
CA SER A 8 5.52 -9.26 -3.89
C SER A 8 5.98 -8.48 -5.12
N VAL A 9 5.05 -7.82 -5.82
CA VAL A 9 5.36 -6.96 -6.97
C VAL A 9 6.03 -5.66 -6.53
N ILE A 10 5.54 -5.06 -5.45
CA ILE A 10 6.20 -3.92 -4.80
C ILE A 10 6.87 -4.41 -3.52
N ARG A 11 8.21 -4.41 -3.54
CA ARG A 11 9.09 -4.89 -2.46
C ARG A 11 9.77 -3.74 -1.75
N LYS A 12 10.46 -4.07 -0.65
CA LYS A 12 11.24 -3.15 0.18
C LYS A 12 12.16 -2.20 -0.61
N GLU A 13 12.86 -2.69 -1.63
CA GLU A 13 13.74 -1.93 -2.51
C GLU A 13 12.97 -0.91 -3.37
N HIS A 14 11.76 -1.27 -3.80
CA HIS A 14 10.87 -0.38 -4.55
C HIS A 14 10.39 0.75 -3.64
N PHE A 15 9.94 0.44 -2.41
CA PHE A 15 9.50 1.45 -1.43
C PHE A 15 10.62 2.44 -1.06
N ARG A 16 11.88 2.00 -0.96
CA ARG A 16 13.03 2.88 -0.70
C ARG A 16 13.26 3.89 -1.83
N SER A 17 13.02 3.46 -3.06
CA SER A 17 13.23 4.25 -4.28
C SER A 17 12.09 5.22 -4.56
N MET A 18 10.92 5.04 -3.94
CA MET A 18 9.77 5.93 -4.11
C MET A 18 10.06 7.37 -3.65
N LYS A 19 9.35 8.32 -4.25
CA LYS A 19 9.35 9.74 -3.86
C LYS A 19 8.67 9.93 -2.52
N ASN A 20 9.03 10.99 -1.81
CA ASN A 20 8.33 11.35 -0.57
C ASN A 20 6.84 11.66 -0.85
N GLY A 21 5.95 11.09 -0.05
CA GLY A 21 4.50 11.22 -0.22
C GLY A 21 3.89 10.27 -1.25
N ALA A 22 4.67 9.32 -1.81
CA ALA A 22 4.16 8.39 -2.81
C ALA A 22 2.91 7.66 -2.31
N ILE A 23 1.92 7.53 -3.19
CA ILE A 23 0.67 6.82 -2.92
C ILE A 23 0.74 5.44 -3.59
N VAL A 24 0.50 4.39 -2.81
CA VAL A 24 0.57 3.00 -3.24
C VAL A 24 -0.76 2.33 -2.91
N SER A 25 -1.27 1.56 -3.86
CA SER A 25 -2.52 0.80 -3.75
C SER A 25 -2.38 -0.53 -4.46
N ASN A 26 -3.17 -1.49 -4.01
CA ASN A 26 -3.37 -2.78 -4.67
C ASN A 26 -4.80 -2.82 -5.23
N SER A 27 -4.95 -3.24 -6.49
CA SER A 27 -6.24 -3.47 -7.13
C SER A 27 -6.37 -4.89 -7.68
N GLY A 28 -5.44 -5.79 -7.34
CA GLY A 28 -5.53 -7.22 -7.65
C GLY A 28 -6.38 -8.01 -6.66
N HIS A 29 -6.56 -9.30 -6.95
CA HIS A 29 -7.48 -10.19 -6.24
C HIS A 29 -7.04 -10.53 -4.80
N PHE A 30 -5.73 -10.46 -4.50
CA PHE A 30 -5.16 -10.79 -3.19
C PHE A 30 -4.22 -9.68 -2.69
N ASN A 31 -4.13 -9.50 -1.37
CA ASN A 31 -3.33 -8.46 -0.70
C ASN A 31 -1.81 -8.66 -0.79
N VAL A 32 -1.36 -9.68 -1.52
CA VAL A 32 0.02 -10.15 -1.54
C VAL A 32 0.90 -9.41 -2.55
N GLU A 33 0.33 -8.54 -3.37
CA GLU A 33 1.10 -7.80 -4.38
C GLU A 33 2.03 -6.74 -3.76
N LEU A 34 1.70 -6.26 -2.55
CA LEU A 34 2.50 -5.31 -1.78
C LEU A 34 3.16 -6.03 -0.61
N ASP A 35 4.49 -5.95 -0.51
CA ASP A 35 5.24 -6.43 0.64
C ASP A 35 5.08 -5.47 1.85
N LEU A 36 3.92 -5.52 2.49
CA LEU A 36 3.59 -4.65 3.63
C LEU A 36 4.44 -4.94 4.87
N ASP A 37 4.87 -6.20 5.06
CA ASP A 37 5.79 -6.57 6.13
C ASP A 37 7.20 -6.01 5.88
N GLY A 38 7.69 -6.10 4.64
CA GLY A 38 8.90 -5.43 4.21
C GLY A 38 8.83 -3.92 4.41
N LEU A 39 7.72 -3.29 4.03
CA LEU A 39 7.46 -1.87 4.27
C LEU A 39 7.47 -1.53 5.78
N LYS A 40 6.83 -2.34 6.62
CA LYS A 40 6.82 -2.16 8.08
C LYS A 40 8.24 -2.26 8.65
N SER A 41 9.07 -3.19 8.15
CA SER A 41 10.46 -3.38 8.61
C SER A 41 11.38 -2.17 8.36
N ILE A 42 11.10 -1.40 7.30
CA ILE A 42 11.87 -0.18 6.94
C ILE A 42 11.22 1.12 7.40
N SER A 43 10.07 1.01 8.07
CA SER A 43 9.35 2.14 8.63
C SER A 43 9.71 2.34 10.10
N LYS A 44 9.64 3.59 10.55
CA LYS A 44 9.80 3.98 11.96
C LYS A 44 8.48 4.40 12.61
N LYS A 45 7.47 4.71 11.81
CA LYS A 45 6.14 5.11 12.27
C LYS A 45 5.08 4.72 11.24
N LYS A 46 3.92 4.25 11.72
CA LYS A 46 2.68 4.09 10.96
C LYS A 46 1.62 4.98 11.61
N ARG A 47 0.82 5.70 10.82
CA ARG A 47 -0.38 6.40 11.30
C ARG A 47 -1.51 6.30 10.29
N VAL A 48 -2.73 6.20 10.79
CA VAL A 48 -3.95 6.34 9.97
C VAL A 48 -4.16 7.83 9.73
N VAL A 49 -4.13 8.28 8.47
CA VAL A 49 -4.32 9.71 8.12
C VAL A 49 -5.75 10.03 7.72
N ARG A 50 -6.49 9.03 7.24
CA ARG A 50 -7.94 9.04 7.00
C ARG A 50 -8.41 7.59 6.92
N GLU A 51 -9.73 7.39 6.89
CA GLU A 51 -10.30 6.07 6.65
C GLU A 51 -9.68 5.46 5.38
N TYR A 52 -9.23 4.20 5.52
CA TYR A 52 -8.53 3.42 4.49
C TYR A 52 -7.21 3.98 3.97
N VAL A 53 -6.56 4.92 4.68
CA VAL A 53 -5.23 5.42 4.28
C VAL A 53 -4.27 5.42 5.45
N ASP A 54 -3.22 4.62 5.28
CA ASP A 54 -2.11 4.50 6.22
C ASP A 54 -0.86 5.20 5.68
N GLU A 55 -0.28 6.11 6.46
CA GLU A 55 1.00 6.72 6.17
C GLU A 55 2.12 6.00 6.94
N TYR A 56 3.07 5.43 6.19
CA TYR A 56 4.30 4.86 6.68
C TYR A 56 5.43 5.88 6.56
N THR A 57 6.02 6.27 7.68
CA THR A 57 7.25 7.06 7.69
C THR A 57 8.45 6.12 7.70
N LEU A 58 9.23 6.14 6.62
CA LEU A 58 10.45 5.35 6.47
C LEU A 58 11.56 5.85 7.40
N LYS A 59 12.54 4.98 7.68
CA LYS A 59 13.72 5.33 8.49
C LYS A 59 14.53 6.50 7.90
N ASN A 60 14.52 6.65 6.57
CA ASN A 60 15.15 7.77 5.85
C ASN A 60 14.31 9.07 5.84
N GLY A 61 13.16 9.10 6.53
CA GLY A 61 12.29 10.27 6.63
C GLY A 61 11.25 10.43 5.50
N LYS A 62 11.35 9.66 4.42
CA LYS A 62 10.32 9.65 3.37
C LYS A 62 9.01 9.06 3.90
N LYS A 63 7.89 9.54 3.37
CA LYS A 63 6.53 9.05 3.68
C LYS A 63 5.96 8.28 2.51
N ILE A 64 5.30 7.17 2.79
CA ILE A 64 4.58 6.34 1.81
C ILE A 64 3.14 6.19 2.30
N ASN A 65 2.17 6.55 1.47
CA ASN A 65 0.75 6.41 1.76
C ASN A 65 0.25 5.12 1.12
N VAL A 66 -0.27 4.21 1.92
CA VAL A 66 -0.86 2.95 1.46
C VAL A 66 -2.38 3.08 1.54
N LEU A 67 -3.05 2.91 0.40
CA LEU A 67 -4.50 2.91 0.32
C LEU A 67 -5.05 1.48 0.53
N GLY A 68 -6.14 1.38 1.29
CA GLY A 68 -6.89 0.15 1.51
C GLY A 68 -6.21 -0.89 2.40
N ASP A 69 -5.10 -0.56 3.09
CA ASP A 69 -4.26 -1.53 3.83
C ASP A 69 -3.86 -2.76 2.96
N GLY A 70 -3.75 -2.55 1.63
CA GLY A 70 -3.53 -3.62 0.65
C GLY A 70 -4.76 -4.46 0.27
N ARG A 71 -5.92 -4.20 0.90
CA ARG A 71 -7.23 -4.81 0.59
C ARG A 71 -7.93 -4.09 -0.56
N LEU A 72 -8.79 -4.83 -1.27
CA LEU A 72 -9.62 -4.36 -2.39
C LEU A 72 -10.32 -3.04 -2.06
N ILE A 73 -9.86 -1.96 -2.70
CA ILE A 73 -10.50 -0.64 -2.64
C ILE A 73 -11.91 -0.68 -3.25
N ASN A 74 -12.21 -1.68 -4.09
CA ASN A 74 -13.51 -1.83 -4.76
C ASN A 74 -14.63 -2.43 -3.89
N LEU A 75 -14.36 -2.83 -2.64
CA LEU A 75 -15.40 -3.34 -1.73
C LEU A 75 -15.48 -2.56 -0.41
N ALA A 76 -14.50 -1.70 -0.12
CA ALA A 76 -14.49 -0.84 1.06
C ALA A 76 -14.91 0.62 0.76
N ALA A 77 -14.94 1.05 -0.50
CA ALA A 77 -15.26 2.44 -0.87
C ALA A 77 -16.26 2.61 -2.04
N ALA A 78 -16.78 1.53 -2.62
CA ALA A 78 -17.85 1.54 -3.60
C ALA A 78 -18.53 0.16 -3.63
N GLU A 79 -19.84 0.09 -3.81
CA GLU A 79 -20.53 -1.16 -4.17
C GLU A 79 -19.91 -1.70 -5.47
N GLY A 80 -19.58 -2.99 -5.49
CA GLY A 80 -19.01 -3.65 -6.68
C GLY A 80 -19.90 -3.55 -7.92
N HIS A 81 -19.40 -4.06 -9.05
CA HIS A 81 -20.13 -4.05 -10.33
C HIS A 81 -21.57 -4.56 -10.15
N PRO A 82 -22.60 -3.83 -10.62
CA PRO A 82 -23.96 -4.34 -10.64
C PRO A 82 -24.04 -5.53 -11.61
N SER A 83 -24.80 -6.55 -11.22
CA SER A 83 -25.22 -7.65 -12.10
C SER A 83 -26.07 -7.16 -13.27
#